data_AF-A0AAV6GD94-F1
#
_entry.id   AF-A0AAV6GD94-F1
#
_cell.length_a   1.000
_cell.length_b   1.000
_cell.length_c   1.000
_cell.angle_alpha   90.00
_cell.angle_beta   90.00
_cell.angle_gamma   90.00
#
_symmetry.space_group_name_H-M   'P 1'
#
loop_
_entity.id
_entity.type
_entity.pdbx_description
1 polymer ?
#
loop_
_entity_poly.entity_id
_entity_poly.type
_entity_poly.pdbx_seq_one_letter_code
_entity_poly.pdbx_strand_id
1 'polypeptide(L)'
;MEYECYCTEDNIQPNAILFNILSRTDNEPVDNNLNYTFAPRRCHCEMRRTVCLKTPGETCKTASDVLVKTINFMKSLPAFHQLPPKDQLALLRSCWAPLFILGLAQERVSFEVTDTPAASMLKRILLNCHENTSMQMEQPTLAGVNTLKSCLKKFWSLDLSPKEYAYLKGTMIFNPDVPDLKATLFIEGLQQQAQHALREVLLPLHPNDRGRFARILLTASSLNAITPSLITELFFRPVIGQTDLLELLTEMLFSK
;
A
#
# COMPACT_ATOMS: atom_id res chain seq x y z
N MET A 1 20.82 11.33 9.69
CA MET A 1 20.51 11.60 11.10
C MET A 1 19.33 10.73 11.48
N GLU A 2 19.62 9.58 12.07
CA GLU A 2 18.62 8.69 12.66
C GLU A 2 18.17 9.34 13.97
N TYR A 3 16.90 9.70 14.06
CA TYR A 3 16.33 10.20 15.31
C TYR A 3 15.85 8.98 16.11
N GLU A 4 16.59 8.64 17.17
CA GLU A 4 16.23 7.58 18.12
C GLU A 4 14.94 7.92 18.87
N CYS A 5 14.12 6.90 19.11
CA CYS A 5 12.89 6.98 19.89
C CYS A 5 13.21 7.02 21.38
N TYR A 6 12.95 8.14 22.06
CA TYR A 6 13.02 8.23 23.53
C TYR A 6 11.73 7.74 24.18
N CYS A 7 11.41 6.49 23.91
CA CYS A 7 10.17 5.88 24.31
C CYS A 7 10.46 5.21 25.65
N THR A 8 10.36 5.99 26.72
CA THR A 8 10.64 5.59 28.10
C THR A 8 9.87 4.32 28.45
N GLU A 9 10.59 3.36 29.02
CA GLU A 9 10.04 2.13 29.61
C GLU A 9 9.07 2.50 30.74
N ASP A 10 7.81 2.74 30.40
CA ASP A 10 6.75 2.76 31.40
C ASP A 10 5.65 1.76 31.01
N ASN A 11 5.63 0.69 31.81
CA ASN A 11 4.50 -0.20 32.07
C ASN A 11 4.00 -1.12 30.94
N ILE A 12 4.78 -2.17 30.65
CA ILE A 12 4.20 -3.50 30.42
C ILE A 12 5.04 -4.54 31.16
N GLN A 13 4.84 -4.64 32.48
CA GLN A 13 5.29 -5.79 33.25
C GLN A 13 4.05 -6.57 33.70
N PRO A 14 3.68 -7.67 33.02
CA PRO A 14 2.66 -8.54 33.56
C PRO A 14 3.25 -9.26 34.78
N ASN A 15 2.81 -8.84 35.96
CA ASN A 15 2.89 -9.59 37.23
C ASN A 15 4.30 -9.95 37.76
N ALA A 16 5.21 -8.97 37.87
CA ALA A 16 6.45 -9.12 38.64
C ALA A 16 6.22 -9.36 40.15
N ILE A 17 5.03 -9.03 40.66
CA ILE A 17 4.69 -9.22 42.08
C ILE A 17 4.55 -10.72 42.39
N LEU A 18 3.90 -11.51 41.53
CA LEU A 18 3.71 -12.95 41.76
C LEU A 18 5.03 -13.72 41.65
N PHE A 19 5.88 -13.34 40.69
CA PHE A 19 7.19 -13.95 40.49
C PHE A 19 8.12 -13.71 41.70
N ASN A 20 8.19 -12.47 42.20
CA ASN A 20 9.01 -12.13 43.37
C ASN A 20 8.51 -12.72 44.69
N ILE A 21 7.21 -13.02 44.80
CA ILE A 21 6.66 -13.70 45.98
C ILE A 21 7.01 -15.20 45.97
N LEU A 22 7.07 -15.83 44.78
CA LEU A 22 7.35 -17.26 44.63
C LEU A 22 8.84 -17.61 44.60
N SER A 23 9.73 -16.66 44.28
CA SER A 23 11.17 -16.90 44.16
C SER A 23 11.98 -16.51 45.41
N ARG A 24 11.32 -16.17 46.52
CA ARG A 24 12.00 -15.78 47.76
C ARG A 24 12.26 -16.98 48.68
N THR A 25 12.99 -17.96 48.17
CA THR A 25 13.68 -18.96 49.00
C THR A 25 15.03 -19.27 48.36
N ASP A 26 16.05 -18.96 49.15
CA ASP A 26 17.43 -19.46 49.11
C ASP A 26 18.47 -18.80 48.18
N ASN A 27 19.50 -18.31 48.89
CA ASN A 27 20.77 -17.70 48.52
C ASN A 27 21.55 -18.43 47.41
N GLU A 28 22.19 -17.66 46.53
CA GLU A 28 23.60 -17.72 46.07
C GLU A 28 23.76 -16.90 44.76
N PRO A 29 24.88 -16.19 44.52
CA PRO A 29 25.05 -15.38 43.32
C PRO A 29 25.66 -16.23 42.19
N VAL A 30 24.95 -16.37 41.07
CA VAL A 30 25.51 -16.96 39.84
C VAL A 30 25.74 -15.88 38.81
N ASP A 31 27.02 -15.63 38.54
CA ASP A 31 27.52 -14.92 37.35
C ASP A 31 26.87 -15.46 36.09
N ASN A 32 26.24 -14.60 35.29
CA ASN A 32 25.86 -14.95 33.93
C ASN A 32 25.96 -13.73 33.01
N ASN A 33 27.13 -13.63 32.37
CA ASN A 33 27.34 -12.87 31.14
C ASN A 33 26.45 -13.45 30.03
N LEU A 34 25.30 -12.84 29.78
CA LEU A 34 24.52 -13.03 28.55
C LEU A 34 24.58 -11.75 27.72
N ASN A 35 25.50 -11.77 26.74
CA ASN A 35 25.47 -10.85 25.61
C ASN A 35 24.22 -11.13 24.78
N TYR A 36 23.12 -10.44 25.11
CA TYR A 36 21.98 -10.34 24.23
C TYR A 36 22.26 -9.25 23.19
N THR A 37 22.55 -9.66 21.96
CA THR A 37 22.46 -8.77 20.80
C THR A 37 21.01 -8.31 20.68
N PHE A 38 20.72 -7.10 21.15
CA PHE A 38 19.39 -6.49 21.00
C PHE A 38 19.13 -6.24 19.51
N ALA A 39 18.32 -7.09 18.89
CA ALA A 39 17.62 -6.70 17.67
C ALA A 39 16.76 -5.47 18.01
N PRO A 40 16.75 -4.40 17.19
CA PRO A 40 15.99 -3.20 17.49
C PRO A 40 14.50 -3.55 17.52
N ARG A 41 13.95 -3.66 18.73
CA ARG A 41 12.51 -3.86 18.94
C ARG A 41 11.83 -2.54 18.55
N ARG A 42 11.14 -2.54 17.41
CA ARG A 42 10.36 -1.38 16.94
C ARG A 42 9.30 -1.03 17.99
N CYS A 43 9.35 0.18 18.53
CA CYS A 43 8.35 0.65 19.47
C CYS A 43 7.00 0.89 18.78
N HIS A 44 5.89 0.65 19.48
CA HIS A 44 4.53 0.90 18.98
C HIS A 44 4.28 2.36 18.52
N CYS A 45 5.08 3.29 19.03
CA CYS A 45 5.11 4.68 18.64
C CYS A 45 5.67 4.92 17.22
N GLU A 46 6.64 4.14 16.74
CA GLU A 46 7.13 4.21 15.36
C GLU A 46 6.06 3.76 14.36
N MET A 47 5.23 2.78 14.76
CA MET A 47 4.11 2.31 13.94
C MET A 47 2.99 3.36 13.79
N ARG A 48 2.85 4.26 14.77
CA ARG A 48 1.82 5.32 14.78
C ARG A 48 2.36 6.69 14.37
N ARG A 49 3.65 6.80 14.05
CA ARG A 49 4.28 8.04 13.60
C ARG A 49 3.70 8.45 12.25
N THR A 50 3.03 9.59 12.21
CA THR A 50 2.37 10.08 11.00
C THR A 50 3.34 10.92 10.18
N VAL A 51 3.23 10.77 8.86
CA VAL A 51 4.16 11.36 7.90
C VAL A 51 3.41 11.99 6.74
N CYS A 52 4.06 12.93 6.08
CA CYS A 52 3.58 13.56 4.85
C CYS A 52 4.69 13.55 3.78
N LEU A 53 4.31 13.77 2.52
CA LEU A 53 5.28 13.91 1.43
C LEU A 53 6.18 15.13 1.66
N LYS A 54 7.49 14.97 1.46
CA LYS A 54 8.46 16.07 1.56
C LYS A 54 8.27 17.10 0.46
N THR A 55 7.97 16.65 -0.75
CA THR A 55 7.72 17.47 -1.94
C THR A 55 6.32 17.17 -2.50
N PRO A 56 5.25 17.61 -1.81
CA PRO A 56 3.89 17.22 -2.17
C PRO A 56 3.50 17.71 -3.58
N GLY A 57 3.89 18.92 -3.99
CA GLY A 57 3.53 19.45 -5.32
C GLY A 57 4.00 18.57 -6.48
N GLU A 58 5.29 18.24 -6.53
CA GLU A 58 5.88 17.42 -7.61
C GLU A 58 5.46 15.95 -7.54
N THR A 59 5.45 15.39 -6.33
CA THR A 59 5.13 13.97 -6.12
C THR A 59 3.65 13.71 -6.41
N CYS A 60 2.74 14.56 -5.93
CA CYS A 60 1.31 14.41 -6.18
C CYS A 60 0.99 14.62 -7.67
N LYS A 61 1.64 15.56 -8.36
CA LYS A 61 1.47 15.72 -9.81
C LYS A 61 1.85 14.45 -10.57
N THR A 62 3.02 13.88 -10.26
CA THR A 62 3.48 12.62 -10.87
C THR A 62 2.52 11.47 -10.55
N ALA A 63 2.04 11.38 -9.31
CA ALA A 63 1.03 10.39 -8.92
C ALA A 63 -0.29 10.58 -9.68
N SER A 64 -0.77 11.81 -9.86
CA SER A 64 -1.96 12.10 -10.66
C SER A 64 -1.79 11.65 -12.12
N ASP A 65 -0.63 11.89 -12.73
CA ASP A 65 -0.34 11.43 -14.10
C ASP A 65 -0.39 9.90 -14.20
N VAL A 66 0.17 9.19 -13.21
CA VAL A 66 0.12 7.73 -13.12
C VAL A 66 -1.32 7.23 -12.94
N LEU A 67 -2.13 7.90 -12.12
CA LEU A 67 -3.54 7.55 -11.91
C LEU A 67 -4.35 7.72 -13.21
N VAL A 68 -4.17 8.83 -13.92
CA VAL A 68 -4.81 9.08 -15.22
C VAL A 68 -4.42 8.00 -16.23
N LYS A 69 -3.13 7.66 -16.34
CA LYS A 69 -2.66 6.56 -17.20
C LYS A 69 -3.25 5.22 -16.80
N THR A 70 -3.50 5.00 -15.52
CA THR A 70 -4.12 3.76 -15.00
C THR A 70 -5.57 3.64 -15.47
N ILE A 71 -6.36 4.71 -15.33
CA ILE A 71 -7.75 4.74 -15.82
C ILE A 71 -7.80 4.65 -17.35
N ASN A 72 -6.94 5.37 -18.05
CA ASN A 72 -6.84 5.29 -19.50
C ASN A 72 -6.44 3.89 -19.99
N PHE A 73 -5.60 3.17 -19.25
CA PHE A 73 -5.28 1.78 -19.56
C PHE A 73 -6.54 0.91 -19.49
N MET A 74 -7.35 1.02 -18.43
CA MET A 74 -8.62 0.28 -18.33
C MET A 74 -9.58 0.63 -19.48
N LYS A 75 -9.73 1.93 -19.78
CA LYS A 75 -10.50 2.45 -20.93
C LYS A 75 -9.91 2.13 -22.29
N SER A 76 -8.71 1.58 -22.38
CA SER A 76 -8.12 1.17 -23.66
C SER A 76 -8.46 -0.29 -24.00
N LEU A 77 -8.93 -1.08 -23.03
CA LEU A 77 -9.19 -2.50 -23.21
C LEU A 77 -10.56 -2.73 -23.86
N PRO A 78 -10.64 -3.27 -25.09
CA PRO A 78 -11.93 -3.51 -25.75
C PRO A 78 -12.85 -4.44 -24.94
N ALA A 79 -12.27 -5.47 -24.32
CA ALA A 79 -13.00 -6.42 -23.49
C ALA A 79 -13.63 -5.78 -22.24
N PHE A 80 -13.00 -4.71 -21.70
CA PHE A 80 -13.54 -4.01 -20.53
C PHE A 80 -14.84 -3.26 -20.87
N HIS A 81 -14.94 -2.67 -22.06
CA HIS A 81 -16.16 -1.98 -22.51
C HIS A 81 -17.34 -2.92 -22.79
N GLN A 82 -17.07 -4.21 -23.01
CA GLN A 82 -18.12 -5.21 -23.21
C GLN A 82 -18.80 -5.59 -21.88
N LEU A 83 -18.20 -5.24 -20.74
CA LEU A 83 -18.75 -5.53 -19.42
C LEU A 83 -19.91 -4.59 -19.09
N PRO A 84 -20.91 -5.05 -18.32
CA PRO A 84 -21.93 -4.17 -17.76
C PRO A 84 -21.31 -3.00 -16.97
N PRO A 85 -21.85 -1.77 -17.04
CA PRO A 85 -21.29 -0.63 -16.31
C PRO A 85 -21.16 -0.85 -14.79
N LYS A 86 -22.08 -1.62 -14.20
CA LYS A 86 -22.00 -2.02 -12.79
C LYS A 86 -20.77 -2.88 -12.49
N ASP A 87 -20.47 -3.83 -13.36
CA ASP A 87 -19.31 -4.71 -13.25
C ASP A 87 -18.02 -3.92 -13.47
N GLN A 88 -17.99 -3.02 -14.47
CA GLN A 88 -16.84 -2.11 -14.70
C GLN A 88 -16.52 -1.29 -13.43
N LEU A 89 -17.54 -0.76 -12.78
CA LEU A 89 -17.40 0.02 -11.55
C LEU A 89 -16.97 -0.85 -10.35
N ALA A 90 -17.49 -2.07 -10.24
CA ALA A 90 -17.07 -3.02 -9.20
C ALA A 90 -15.59 -3.42 -9.37
N LEU A 91 -15.16 -3.67 -10.61
CA LEU A 91 -13.76 -3.93 -10.93
C LEU A 91 -12.87 -2.71 -10.66
N LEU A 92 -13.28 -1.50 -11.06
CA LEU A 92 -12.55 -0.27 -10.74
C LEU A 92 -12.31 -0.14 -9.23
N ARG A 93 -13.37 -0.31 -8.42
CA ARG A 93 -13.30 -0.26 -6.96
C ARG A 93 -12.31 -1.26 -6.38
N SER A 94 -12.24 -2.46 -6.94
CA SER A 94 -11.38 -3.52 -6.40
C SER A 94 -9.91 -3.37 -6.81
N CYS A 95 -9.62 -2.81 -8.00
CA CYS A 95 -8.27 -2.85 -8.56
C CYS A 95 -7.56 -1.49 -8.72
N TRP A 96 -8.24 -0.34 -8.55
CA TRP A 96 -7.60 0.97 -8.80
C TRP A 96 -6.32 1.18 -7.98
N ALA A 97 -6.32 0.80 -6.69
CA ALA A 97 -5.20 0.99 -5.79
C ALA A 97 -4.00 0.08 -6.15
N PRO A 98 -4.18 -1.26 -6.29
CA PRO A 98 -3.13 -2.14 -6.80
C PRO A 98 -2.57 -1.70 -8.15
N LEU A 99 -3.42 -1.29 -9.09
CA LEU A 99 -3.00 -0.83 -10.41
C LEU A 99 -2.21 0.49 -10.33
N PHE A 100 -2.62 1.41 -9.47
CA PHE A 100 -1.90 2.65 -9.22
C PHE A 100 -0.50 2.39 -8.67
N ILE A 101 -0.36 1.52 -7.66
CA ILE A 101 0.96 1.14 -7.11
C ILE A 101 1.83 0.49 -8.21
N LEU A 102 1.23 -0.36 -9.04
CA LEU A 102 1.93 -0.99 -10.15
C LEU A 102 2.36 0.03 -11.21
N GLY A 103 1.56 1.07 -11.43
CA GLY A 103 1.91 2.24 -12.24
C GLY A 103 3.09 3.03 -11.68
N LEU A 104 3.10 3.30 -10.36
CA LEU A 104 4.25 3.93 -9.69
C LEU A 104 5.52 3.09 -9.86
N ALA A 105 5.40 1.76 -9.75
CA ALA A 105 6.51 0.85 -9.95
C ALA A 105 7.02 0.90 -11.40
N GLN A 106 6.12 0.85 -12.38
CA GLN A 106 6.43 0.89 -13.81
C GLN A 106 7.14 2.19 -14.21
N GLU A 107 6.74 3.34 -13.64
CA GLU A 107 7.35 4.64 -13.91
C GLU A 107 8.55 4.95 -13.00
N ARG A 108 8.98 3.99 -12.18
CA ARG A 108 10.13 4.13 -11.26
C ARG A 108 9.99 5.36 -10.33
N VAL A 109 8.76 5.68 -9.90
CA VAL A 109 8.49 6.84 -9.04
C VAL A 109 9.08 6.61 -7.66
N SER A 110 9.96 7.53 -7.23
CA SER A 110 10.50 7.57 -5.88
C SER A 110 10.06 8.85 -5.17
N PHE A 111 9.86 8.76 -3.86
CA PHE A 111 9.39 9.88 -3.06
C PHE A 111 9.95 9.83 -1.64
N GLU A 112 10.09 11.01 -1.04
CA GLU A 112 10.52 11.18 0.34
C GLU A 112 9.35 11.60 1.22
N VAL A 113 9.42 11.21 2.49
CA VAL A 113 8.44 11.61 3.50
C VAL A 113 9.16 12.25 4.68
N THR A 114 8.47 13.16 5.34
CA THR A 114 8.89 13.83 6.57
C THR A 114 7.79 13.69 7.60
N ASP A 115 8.10 13.97 8.87
CA ASP A 115 7.09 13.99 9.91
C ASP A 115 6.01 15.00 9.58
N THR A 116 4.76 14.59 9.83
CA THR A 116 3.65 15.53 9.76
C THR A 116 3.86 16.57 10.87
N PRO A 117 3.94 17.87 10.55
CA PRO A 117 4.07 18.89 11.58
C PRO A 117 2.87 18.79 12.52
N ALA A 118 3.12 18.59 13.81
CA ALA A 118 2.05 18.64 14.80
C ALA A 118 1.38 20.01 14.71
N ALA A 119 0.07 20.05 14.49
CA ALA A 119 -0.68 21.28 14.62
C ALA A 119 -0.44 21.82 16.03
N SER A 120 0.08 23.04 16.16
CA SER A 120 0.37 23.61 17.47
C SER A 120 -0.91 23.57 18.31
N MET A 121 -0.78 23.21 19.60
CA MET A 121 -1.96 23.16 20.47
C MET A 121 -2.71 24.49 20.47
N LEU A 122 -1.98 25.61 20.33
CA LEU A 122 -2.55 26.94 20.13
C LEU A 122 -3.39 27.04 18.85
N LYS A 123 -2.93 26.52 17.71
CA LYS A 123 -3.72 26.50 16.46
C LYS A 123 -5.00 25.68 16.62
N ARG A 124 -4.94 24.55 17.34
CA ARG A 124 -6.12 23.72 17.66
C ARG A 124 -7.14 24.46 18.53
N ILE A 125 -6.68 25.13 19.59
CA ILE A 125 -7.52 25.88 20.52
C ILE A 125 -8.11 27.13 19.83
N LEU A 126 -7.29 27.90 19.12
CA LEU A 126 -7.70 29.16 18.50
C LEU A 126 -8.65 28.99 17.31
N LEU A 127 -8.53 27.90 16.55
CA LEU A 127 -9.42 27.62 15.42
C LEU A 127 -10.70 26.90 15.83
N ASN A 128 -10.93 26.68 17.14
CA ASN A 128 -12.04 25.86 17.62
C ASN A 128 -12.11 24.51 16.88
N CYS A 129 -10.94 23.92 16.59
CA CYS A 129 -10.83 22.52 16.19
C CYS A 129 -11.09 21.65 17.42
N HIS A 130 -12.28 21.79 18.02
CA HIS A 130 -12.91 20.67 18.68
C HIS A 130 -13.01 19.60 17.62
N GLU A 131 -12.49 18.40 17.91
CA GLU A 131 -12.63 17.22 17.06
C GLU A 131 -14.10 16.78 17.01
N ASN A 132 -14.99 17.68 16.60
CA ASN A 132 -16.34 17.35 16.22
C ASN A 132 -16.23 16.72 14.84
N THR A 133 -16.03 15.40 14.82
CA THR A 133 -16.40 14.57 13.68
C THR A 133 -15.57 14.78 12.41
N SER A 134 -14.24 14.90 12.50
CA SER A 134 -13.41 14.39 11.39
C SER A 134 -13.41 12.87 11.53
N MET A 135 -14.42 12.23 10.94
CA MET A 135 -14.54 10.78 10.83
C MET A 135 -13.17 10.17 10.52
N GLN A 136 -12.58 9.46 11.48
CA GLN A 136 -11.50 8.47 11.37
C GLN A 136 -10.68 8.47 10.04
N MET A 137 -10.11 9.61 9.62
CA MET A 137 -9.26 9.62 8.44
C MET A 137 -7.92 9.02 8.83
N GLU A 138 -7.59 7.89 8.20
CA GLU A 138 -6.34 7.16 8.46
C GLU A 138 -5.15 8.04 8.04
N GLN A 139 -4.48 8.67 9.00
CA GLN A 139 -3.28 9.44 8.67
C GLN A 139 -2.19 8.50 8.13
N PRO A 140 -1.46 8.89 7.06
CA PRO A 140 -0.36 8.08 6.55
C PRO A 140 0.68 7.84 7.64
N THR A 141 0.89 6.57 8.00
CA THR A 141 1.90 6.19 8.99
C THR A 141 3.22 5.86 8.32
N LEU A 142 4.33 6.08 9.01
CA LEU A 142 5.66 5.71 8.55
C LEU A 142 5.74 4.21 8.23
N ALA A 143 5.08 3.36 9.03
CA ALA A 143 5.00 1.92 8.79
C ALA A 143 4.29 1.60 7.46
N GLY A 144 3.12 2.20 7.20
CA GLY A 144 2.39 2.03 5.94
C GLY A 144 3.21 2.49 4.74
N VAL A 145 3.84 3.66 4.83
CA VAL A 145 4.73 4.19 3.79
C VAL A 145 5.93 3.27 3.53
N ASN A 146 6.53 2.71 4.58
CA ASN A 146 7.65 1.77 4.43
C ASN A 146 7.22 0.46 3.77
N THR A 147 6.01 -0.03 4.06
CA THR A 147 5.41 -1.18 3.35
C THR A 147 5.26 -0.87 1.86
N LEU A 148 4.70 0.30 1.52
CA LEU A 148 4.59 0.76 0.12
C LEU A 148 5.95 0.86 -0.57
N LYS A 149 6.92 1.54 0.04
CA LYS A 149 8.29 1.66 -0.50
C LYS A 149 8.95 0.30 -0.70
N SER A 150 8.74 -0.63 0.24
CA SER A 150 9.27 -1.99 0.13
C SER A 150 8.61 -2.78 -1.00
N CYS A 151 7.31 -2.59 -1.22
CA CYS A 151 6.58 -3.17 -2.35
C CYS A 151 7.13 -2.67 -3.70
N LEU A 152 7.32 -1.35 -3.84
CA LEU A 152 7.91 -0.75 -5.05
C LEU A 152 9.31 -1.31 -5.35
N LYS A 153 10.17 -1.42 -4.32
CA LYS A 153 11.51 -2.01 -4.47
C LYS A 153 11.48 -3.47 -4.94
N LYS A 154 10.52 -4.27 -4.46
CA LYS A 154 10.34 -5.66 -4.95
C LYS A 154 10.00 -5.67 -6.44
N PHE A 155 9.06 -4.84 -6.89
CA PHE A 155 8.74 -4.75 -8.32
C PHE A 155 9.92 -4.26 -9.16
N TRP A 156 10.68 -3.30 -8.66
CA TRP A 156 11.88 -2.82 -9.34
C TRP A 156 12.96 -3.87 -9.52
N SER A 157 13.06 -4.83 -8.59
CA SER A 157 13.98 -5.96 -8.66
C SER A 157 13.55 -7.06 -9.63
N LEU A 158 12.25 -7.11 -10.00
CA LEU A 158 11.74 -8.07 -10.99
C LEU A 158 12.11 -7.69 -12.42
N ASP A 159 12.43 -6.42 -12.64
CA ASP A 159 12.77 -5.86 -13.96
C ASP A 159 11.76 -6.27 -15.05
N LEU A 160 10.51 -5.87 -14.82
CA LEU A 160 9.41 -6.19 -15.73
C LEU A 160 9.44 -5.23 -16.93
N SER A 161 9.33 -5.80 -18.13
CA SER A 161 9.09 -5.08 -19.36
C SER A 161 7.69 -4.44 -19.38
N PRO A 162 7.46 -3.41 -20.23
CA PRO A 162 6.14 -2.82 -20.41
C PRO A 162 5.05 -3.84 -20.78
N LYS A 163 5.41 -4.90 -21.52
CA LYS A 163 4.49 -5.97 -21.91
C LYS A 163 4.12 -6.87 -20.73
N GLU A 164 5.08 -7.25 -19.88
CA GLU A 164 4.80 -7.99 -18.65
C GLU A 164 3.90 -7.18 -17.70
N TYR A 165 4.17 -5.87 -17.54
CA TYR A 165 3.30 -4.98 -16.77
C TYR A 165 1.87 -4.95 -17.32
N ALA A 166 1.70 -4.86 -18.64
CA ALA A 166 0.37 -4.82 -19.26
C ALA A 166 -0.44 -6.09 -18.98
N TYR A 167 0.16 -7.28 -19.11
CA TYR A 167 -0.54 -8.53 -18.79
C TYR A 167 -0.81 -8.68 -17.30
N LEU A 168 0.14 -8.30 -16.44
CA LEU A 168 -0.08 -8.31 -15.00
C LEU A 168 -1.24 -7.40 -14.59
N LYS A 169 -1.33 -6.18 -15.15
CA LYS A 169 -2.50 -5.31 -14.98
C LYS A 169 -3.78 -5.99 -15.44
N GLY A 170 -3.76 -6.67 -16.59
CA GLY A 170 -4.90 -7.46 -17.08
C GLY A 170 -5.37 -8.51 -16.07
N THR A 171 -4.45 -9.26 -15.44
CA THR A 171 -4.81 -10.25 -14.42
C THR A 171 -5.48 -9.65 -13.17
N MET A 172 -5.16 -8.39 -12.84
CA MET A 172 -5.74 -7.66 -11.70
C MET A 172 -7.08 -7.01 -12.05
N ILE A 173 -7.22 -6.48 -13.26
CA ILE A 173 -8.47 -5.85 -13.73
C ILE A 173 -9.58 -6.89 -13.84
N PHE A 174 -9.29 -8.03 -14.46
CA PHE A 174 -10.27 -9.08 -14.68
C PHE A 174 -10.28 -10.04 -13.50
N ASN A 175 -10.73 -9.58 -12.33
CA ASN A 175 -10.85 -10.40 -11.14
C ASN A 175 -12.27 -10.97 -10.98
N PRO A 176 -12.50 -12.28 -11.18
CA PRO A 176 -13.82 -12.89 -11.04
C PRO A 176 -14.30 -13.00 -9.59
N ASP A 177 -13.39 -12.84 -8.61
CA ASP A 177 -13.71 -12.96 -7.18
C ASP A 177 -14.36 -11.69 -6.59
N VAL A 178 -14.56 -10.65 -7.40
CA VAL A 178 -15.28 -9.45 -6.96
C VAL A 178 -16.76 -9.81 -6.76
N PRO A 179 -17.36 -9.44 -5.62
CA PRO A 179 -18.75 -9.77 -5.33
C PRO A 179 -19.73 -9.10 -6.30
N ASP A 180 -20.89 -9.73 -6.50
CA ASP A 180 -22.04 -9.21 -7.26
C ASP A 180 -21.80 -8.93 -8.75
N LEU A 181 -20.74 -9.52 -9.33
CA LEU A 181 -20.49 -9.48 -10.77
C LEU A 181 -21.59 -10.23 -11.56
N LYS A 182 -22.02 -9.63 -12.68
CA LYS A 182 -22.97 -10.26 -13.60
C LYS A 182 -22.28 -11.08 -14.70
N ALA A 183 -21.09 -10.68 -15.10
CA ALA A 183 -20.31 -11.29 -16.18
C ALA A 183 -19.15 -12.15 -15.68
N THR A 184 -19.29 -12.82 -14.52
CA THR A 184 -18.21 -13.56 -13.84
C THR A 184 -17.47 -14.53 -14.74
N LEU A 185 -18.18 -15.38 -15.50
CA LEU A 185 -17.55 -16.37 -16.40
C LEU A 185 -16.74 -15.71 -17.53
N PHE A 186 -17.23 -14.57 -18.05
CA PHE A 186 -16.51 -13.84 -19.08
C PHE A 186 -15.25 -13.18 -18.50
N ILE A 187 -15.35 -12.59 -17.32
CA ILE A 187 -14.23 -12.00 -16.58
C ILE A 187 -13.18 -13.07 -16.26
N GLU A 188 -13.60 -14.26 -15.83
CA GLU A 188 -12.71 -15.39 -15.57
C GLU A 188 -11.92 -15.79 -16.84
N GLY A 189 -12.60 -15.90 -17.99
CA GLY A 189 -11.94 -16.17 -19.27
C GLY A 189 -10.89 -15.12 -19.64
N LEU A 190 -11.20 -13.83 -19.42
CA LEU A 190 -10.26 -12.73 -19.64
C LEU A 190 -9.06 -12.80 -18.69
N GLN A 191 -9.28 -13.17 -17.43
CA GLN A 191 -8.21 -13.36 -16.46
C GLN A 191 -7.27 -14.49 -16.88
N GLN A 192 -7.84 -15.63 -17.27
CA GLN A 192 -7.08 -16.79 -17.75
C GLN A 192 -6.25 -16.44 -18.98
N GLN A 193 -6.81 -15.67 -19.91
CA GLN A 193 -6.10 -15.19 -21.10
C GLN A 193 -4.95 -14.24 -20.74
N ALA A 194 -5.16 -13.31 -19.81
CA ALA A 194 -4.10 -12.42 -19.34
C ALA A 194 -2.96 -13.18 -18.65
N GLN A 195 -3.29 -14.17 -17.81
CA GLN A 195 -2.29 -15.02 -17.17
C GLN A 195 -1.54 -15.90 -18.18
N HIS A 196 -2.24 -16.45 -19.18
CA HIS A 196 -1.62 -17.21 -20.26
C HIS A 196 -0.63 -16.35 -21.04
N ALA A 197 -1.05 -15.16 -21.47
CA ALA A 197 -0.20 -14.24 -22.20
C ALA A 197 1.01 -13.77 -21.38
N LEU A 198 0.85 -13.58 -20.05
CA LEU A 198 1.97 -13.32 -19.15
C LEU A 198 2.96 -14.51 -19.11
N ARG A 199 2.48 -15.74 -18.99
CA ARG A 199 3.32 -16.95 -19.02
C ARG A 199 4.08 -17.07 -20.35
N GLU A 200 3.40 -16.85 -21.46
CA GLU A 200 3.99 -16.93 -22.80
C GLU A 200 5.09 -15.90 -23.02
N VAL A 201 4.94 -14.68 -22.51
CA VAL A 201 5.99 -13.65 -22.65
C VAL A 201 7.21 -13.93 -21.78
N LEU A 202 7.06 -14.64 -20.68
CA LEU A 202 8.17 -15.00 -19.80
C LEU A 202 9.06 -16.12 -20.36
N LEU A 203 8.48 -17.03 -21.15
CA LEU A 203 9.15 -18.21 -21.70
C LEU A 203 10.38 -17.90 -22.57
N PRO A 204 10.32 -17.00 -23.57
CA PRO A 204 11.46 -16.69 -24.45
C PRO A 204 12.56 -15.89 -23.76
N LEU A 205 12.19 -15.04 -22.79
CA LEU A 205 13.11 -14.09 -22.15
C LEU A 205 13.91 -14.72 -21.01
N HIS A 206 13.34 -15.73 -20.33
CA HIS A 206 13.98 -16.39 -19.18
C HIS A 206 13.75 -17.92 -19.15
N PRO A 207 14.28 -18.67 -20.13
CA PRO A 207 14.03 -20.12 -20.24
C PRO A 207 14.53 -20.94 -19.03
N ASN A 208 15.50 -20.41 -18.28
CA ASN A 208 16.03 -21.06 -17.06
C ASN A 208 15.34 -20.62 -15.77
N ASP A 209 14.50 -19.57 -15.78
CA ASP A 209 13.83 -19.04 -14.58
C ASP A 209 12.39 -19.53 -14.51
N ARG A 210 12.23 -20.85 -14.34
CA ARG A 210 10.91 -21.51 -14.23
C ARG A 210 10.04 -20.96 -13.09
N GLY A 211 10.64 -20.29 -12.12
CA GLY A 211 9.96 -19.66 -10.98
C GLY A 211 9.53 -18.21 -11.20
N ARG A 212 9.93 -17.55 -12.30
CA ARG A 212 9.67 -16.12 -12.52
C ARG A 212 8.18 -15.78 -12.47
N PHE A 213 7.35 -16.56 -13.14
CA PHE A 213 5.90 -16.36 -13.14
C PHE A 213 5.31 -16.39 -11.73
N ALA A 214 5.64 -17.42 -10.94
CA ALA A 214 5.17 -17.53 -9.57
C ALA A 214 5.68 -16.37 -8.70
N ARG A 215 6.94 -15.97 -8.87
CA ARG A 215 7.53 -14.84 -8.15
C ARG A 215 6.86 -13.50 -8.47
N ILE A 216 6.48 -13.29 -9.74
CA ILE A 216 5.70 -12.12 -10.16
C ILE A 216 4.33 -12.10 -9.46
N LEU A 217 3.59 -13.22 -9.52
CA LEU A 217 2.27 -13.31 -8.87
C LEU A 217 2.34 -13.16 -7.34
N LEU A 218 3.35 -13.75 -6.70
CA LEU A 218 3.58 -13.59 -5.25
C LEU A 218 3.98 -12.16 -4.88
N THR A 219 4.68 -11.46 -5.77
CA THR A 219 4.97 -10.03 -5.56
C THR A 219 3.71 -9.20 -5.75
N ALA A 220 2.88 -9.54 -6.73
CA ALA A 220 1.59 -8.91 -6.98
C ALA A 220 0.62 -9.06 -5.81
N SER A 221 0.58 -10.21 -5.14
CA SER A 221 -0.28 -10.39 -3.95
C SER A 221 0.11 -9.46 -2.80
N SER A 222 1.38 -9.02 -2.73
CA SER A 222 1.83 -8.06 -1.71
C SER A 222 1.23 -6.66 -1.86
N LEU A 223 0.65 -6.32 -3.03
CA LEU A 223 -0.07 -5.07 -3.25
C LEU A 223 -1.28 -4.94 -2.31
N ASN A 224 -1.92 -6.07 -1.96
CA ASN A 224 -3.08 -6.09 -1.07
C ASN A 224 -2.76 -5.70 0.38
N ALA A 225 -1.48 -5.64 0.75
CA ALA A 225 -1.05 -5.18 2.08
C ALA A 225 -1.09 -3.65 2.22
N ILE A 226 -1.31 -2.91 1.13
CA ILE A 226 -1.35 -1.45 1.10
C ILE A 226 -2.80 -1.02 0.93
N THR A 227 -3.31 -0.25 1.90
CA THR A 227 -4.70 0.16 1.88
C THR A 227 -4.95 1.25 0.83
N PRO A 228 -6.11 1.26 0.15
CA PRO A 228 -6.51 2.36 -0.72
C PRO A 228 -6.54 3.70 0.02
N SER A 229 -6.92 3.68 1.30
CA SER A 229 -6.95 4.83 2.20
C SER A 229 -5.55 5.47 2.36
N LEU A 230 -4.51 4.68 2.64
CA LEU A 230 -3.13 5.19 2.70
C LEU A 230 -2.71 5.90 1.41
N ILE A 231 -3.07 5.34 0.25
CA ILE A 231 -2.75 5.93 -1.06
C ILE A 231 -3.48 7.28 -1.24
N THR A 232 -4.79 7.29 -0.95
CA THR A 232 -5.62 8.50 -1.04
C THR A 232 -5.05 9.61 -0.16
N GLU A 233 -4.79 9.31 1.11
CA GLU A 233 -4.31 10.29 2.08
C GLU A 233 -2.90 10.80 1.76
N LEU A 234 -2.01 9.93 1.27
CA LEU A 234 -0.63 10.30 0.98
C LEU A 234 -0.48 11.09 -0.32
N PHE A 235 -1.09 10.64 -1.42
CA PHE A 235 -0.83 11.19 -2.76
C PHE A 235 -1.92 12.11 -3.28
N PHE A 236 -3.18 11.91 -2.90
CA PHE A 236 -4.30 12.57 -3.55
C PHE A 236 -4.98 13.61 -2.67
N ARG A 237 -5.04 13.39 -1.35
CA ARG A 237 -5.62 14.33 -0.38
C ARG A 237 -5.01 15.74 -0.46
N PRO A 238 -3.69 15.92 -0.68
CA PRO A 238 -3.11 17.26 -0.89
C PRO A 238 -3.61 17.98 -2.14
N VAL A 239 -4.17 17.25 -3.12
CA VAL A 239 -4.64 17.79 -4.40
C VAL A 239 -6.15 17.98 -4.41
N ILE A 240 -6.91 16.97 -3.98
CA ILE A 240 -8.37 16.94 -4.11
C ILE A 240 -9.10 17.42 -2.85
N GLY A 241 -8.39 17.66 -1.75
CA GLY A 241 -9.01 18.05 -0.48
C GLY A 241 -10.00 16.99 0.01
N GLN A 242 -11.22 17.39 0.38
CA GLN A 242 -12.22 16.48 0.95
C GLN A 242 -13.03 15.69 -0.10
N THR A 243 -12.75 15.86 -1.39
CA THR A 243 -13.44 15.13 -2.45
C THR A 243 -13.19 13.62 -2.35
N ASP A 244 -14.21 12.80 -2.66
CA ASP A 244 -14.06 11.35 -2.74
C ASP A 244 -13.29 10.98 -4.03
N LEU A 245 -12.11 10.39 -3.84
CA LEU A 245 -11.29 9.92 -4.96
C LEU A 245 -12.03 8.90 -5.82
N LEU A 246 -12.84 8.02 -5.22
CA LEU A 246 -13.54 6.99 -5.96
C LEU A 246 -14.64 7.55 -6.87
N GLU A 247 -15.30 8.62 -6.45
CA GLU A 247 -16.24 9.36 -7.29
C GLU A 247 -15.51 9.98 -8.50
N LEU A 248 -14.37 10.64 -8.27
CA LEU A 248 -13.54 11.18 -9.35
C LEU A 248 -13.07 10.10 -10.33
N LEU A 249 -12.61 8.95 -9.81
CA LEU A 249 -12.22 7.82 -10.65
C LEU A 249 -13.38 7.28 -11.48
N THR A 250 -14.58 7.26 -10.91
CA THR A 250 -15.80 6.85 -11.61
C THR A 250 -16.13 7.82 -12.74
N GLU A 251 -16.07 9.13 -12.49
CA GLU A 251 -16.25 10.16 -13.51
C GLU A 251 -15.20 10.04 -14.63
N MET A 252 -13.93 9.83 -14.28
CA MET A 252 -12.86 9.63 -15.26
C MET A 252 -13.05 8.37 -16.11
N LEU A 253 -13.58 7.29 -15.52
CA LEU A 253 -13.83 6.05 -16.24
C LEU A 253 -14.92 6.24 -17.31
N PHE A 254 -16.00 6.96 -16.97
CA PHE A 254 -17.15 7.17 -17.85
C PHE A 254 -17.12 8.48 -18.63
N SER A 255 -16.08 9.30 -18.46
CA SER A 255 -15.87 10.49 -19.29
C SER A 255 -15.60 10.11 -20.75
N LYS A 256 -16.11 10.91 -21.68
CA LYS A 256 -15.90 10.73 -23.12
C LYS A 256 -14.48 11.06 -23.54
#